data_AF-A0A8K1CE81-F1
#
_entry.id   AF-A0A8K1CE81-F1
#
_cell.length_a   1.000
_cell.length_b   1.000
_cell.length_c   1.000
_cell.angle_alpha   90.00
_cell.angle_beta   90.00
_cell.angle_gamma   90.00
#
_symmetry.space_group_name_H-M   'P 1'
#
loop_
_entity.id
_entity.type
_entity.pdbx_description
1 polymer ?
#
loop_
_entity_poly.entity_id
_entity_poly.type
_entity_poly.pdbx_seq_one_letter_code
_entity_poly.pdbx_strand_id
1 'polypeptide(L)'
;MLKVGIHIKDADGATLRVCWYVGTSDAMIEKTIRMLFRLPRDAQFLLRDADGDLVPVSSTLPHEHVFALVLMSSPESMSTAIPMAMDPAGGLMQEAAGSGNRRAHKRRRPLHSPVDGAATHLYHTNTEALMTAVPSRPVDRAPSITHLITQFVETFTRAIPNDDNINFIPNTGPFALYSLYCSLIPQETHHPKSQNAFYKITSTHGRVERQRVIRYYQFAQSIADGADVQCAMYKPEGKGPLLRRYVQVNHDLSTDELVRAATFVTLLDLDPSHVVSQYQAFVRDFLPISKAVFQVRHQ
;
A
#
# COMPACT_ATOMS: atom_id res chain seq x y z
N MET A 1 -13.40 -14.25 -0.50
CA MET A 1 -13.11 -12.80 -0.48
C MET A 1 -14.35 -12.11 -1.02
N LEU A 2 -15.01 -11.25 -0.24
CA LEU A 2 -16.27 -10.62 -0.66
C LEU A 2 -15.99 -9.54 -1.73
N LYS A 3 -16.75 -9.58 -2.82
CA LYS A 3 -16.72 -8.59 -3.91
C LYS A 3 -17.97 -7.72 -3.80
N VAL A 4 -17.81 -6.41 -3.88
CA VAL A 4 -18.90 -5.43 -3.98
C VAL A 4 -18.85 -4.80 -5.36
N GLY A 5 -19.97 -4.31 -5.84
CA GLY A 5 -20.06 -3.55 -7.07
C GLY A 5 -21.40 -2.86 -7.20
N ILE A 6 -21.41 -1.76 -7.94
CA ILE A 6 -22.55 -0.87 -8.19
C ILE A 6 -22.59 -0.49 -9.66
N HIS A 7 -23.74 -0.03 -10.13
CA HIS A 7 -23.91 0.50 -11.48
C HIS A 7 -24.01 2.02 -11.39
N ILE A 8 -23.20 2.75 -12.16
CA ILE A 8 -23.25 4.20 -12.21
C ILE A 8 -23.69 4.62 -13.62
N LYS A 9 -24.65 5.53 -13.70
CA LYS A 9 -25.11 6.22 -14.91
C LYS A 9 -24.45 7.58 -15.02
N ASP A 10 -23.93 7.96 -16.17
CA ASP A 10 -23.57 9.36 -16.45
C ASP A 10 -24.75 10.18 -16.99
N ALA A 11 -24.52 11.47 -17.23
CA ALA A 11 -25.52 12.39 -17.77
C ALA A 11 -25.94 12.06 -19.21
N ASP A 12 -25.09 11.37 -19.98
CA ASP A 12 -25.37 10.90 -21.33
C ASP A 12 -26.15 9.56 -21.33
N GLY A 13 -26.44 9.01 -20.14
CA GLY A 13 -27.21 7.79 -19.92
C GLY A 13 -26.41 6.49 -20.02
N ALA A 14 -25.09 6.55 -20.25
CA ALA A 14 -24.25 5.36 -20.30
C ALA A 14 -24.08 4.78 -18.89
N THR A 15 -24.29 3.47 -18.76
CA THR A 15 -24.22 2.76 -17.47
C THR A 15 -22.94 1.92 -17.40
N LEU A 16 -22.06 2.20 -16.43
CA LEU A 16 -20.86 1.41 -16.16
C LEU A 16 -20.93 0.75 -14.78
N ARG A 17 -20.60 -0.54 -14.71
CA ARG A 17 -20.51 -1.28 -13.44
C ARG A 17 -19.12 -1.14 -12.83
N VAL A 18 -19.04 -0.54 -11.65
CA VAL A 18 -17.81 -0.42 -10.85
C VAL A 18 -17.78 -1.57 -9.84
N CYS A 19 -16.60 -2.14 -9.57
CA CYS A 19 -16.45 -3.29 -8.68
C CYS A 19 -15.18 -3.19 -7.84
N TRP A 20 -15.27 -3.54 -6.56
CA TRP A 20 -14.15 -3.60 -5.61
C TRP A 20 -14.24 -4.85 -4.72
N TYR A 21 -13.26 -5.02 -3.85
CA TYR A 21 -13.29 -6.00 -2.78
C TYR A 21 -13.40 -5.26 -1.44
N VAL A 22 -13.98 -5.89 -0.42
CA VAL A 22 -13.99 -5.34 0.94
C VAL A 22 -12.55 -5.00 1.38
N GLY A 23 -12.38 -3.81 1.99
CA GLY A 23 -11.06 -3.26 2.31
C GLY A 23 -10.38 -2.46 1.18
N THR A 24 -11.05 -2.21 0.06
CA THR A 24 -10.68 -1.13 -0.87
C THR A 24 -11.24 0.20 -0.32
N SER A 25 -10.44 1.26 -0.24
CA SER A 25 -10.86 2.54 0.34
C SER A 25 -11.66 3.42 -0.61
N ASP A 26 -12.46 4.30 -0.04
CA ASP A 26 -13.37 5.24 -0.71
C ASP A 26 -12.67 6.05 -1.80
N ALA A 27 -11.49 6.61 -1.51
CA ALA A 27 -10.65 7.34 -2.46
C ALA A 27 -10.13 6.46 -3.64
N MET A 28 -9.94 5.15 -3.45
CA MET A 28 -9.59 4.25 -4.57
C MET A 28 -10.81 4.01 -5.48
N ILE A 29 -12.01 3.95 -4.91
CA ILE A 29 -13.27 3.77 -5.64
C ILE A 29 -13.57 5.05 -6.42
N GLU A 30 -13.46 6.22 -5.77
CA GLU A 30 -13.63 7.54 -6.39
C GLU A 30 -12.66 7.73 -7.56
N LYS A 31 -11.37 7.43 -7.37
CA LYS A 31 -10.35 7.44 -8.43
C LYS A 31 -10.68 6.48 -9.58
N THR A 32 -11.29 5.33 -9.29
CA THR A 32 -11.72 4.36 -10.31
C THR A 32 -12.91 4.90 -11.12
N ILE A 33 -13.90 5.52 -10.46
CA ILE A 33 -15.03 6.20 -11.11
C ILE A 33 -14.50 7.34 -12.00
N ARG A 34 -13.64 8.20 -11.45
CA ARG A 34 -12.99 9.33 -12.14
C ARG A 34 -12.24 8.87 -13.41
N MET A 35 -11.56 7.72 -13.36
CA MET A 35 -10.91 7.10 -14.52
C MET A 35 -11.89 6.51 -15.55
N LEU A 36 -12.95 5.84 -15.11
CA LEU A 36 -13.92 5.18 -16.00
C LEU A 36 -14.77 6.18 -16.77
N PHE A 37 -15.29 7.20 -16.09
CA PHE A 37 -16.10 8.28 -16.68
C PHE A 37 -15.26 9.47 -17.19
N ARG A 38 -13.92 9.36 -17.17
CA ARG A 38 -12.96 10.36 -17.70
C ARG A 38 -13.14 11.76 -17.11
N LEU A 39 -13.57 11.87 -15.85
CA LEU A 39 -13.87 13.14 -15.22
C LEU A 39 -12.57 13.96 -15.02
N PRO A 40 -12.62 15.30 -15.08
CA PRO A 40 -11.46 16.14 -14.79
C PRO A 40 -10.86 15.81 -13.43
N ARG A 41 -9.54 15.98 -13.27
CA ARG A 41 -8.84 15.58 -12.04
C ARG A 41 -9.45 16.21 -10.79
N ASP A 42 -9.76 17.49 -10.86
CA ASP A 42 -10.10 18.33 -9.71
C ASP A 42 -11.61 18.65 -9.64
N ALA A 43 -12.42 18.05 -10.52
CA ALA A 43 -13.87 18.17 -10.48
C ALA A 43 -14.46 17.43 -9.26
N GLN A 44 -15.24 18.13 -8.44
CA GLN A 44 -16.02 17.50 -7.37
C GLN A 44 -17.22 16.76 -7.98
N PHE A 45 -17.57 15.60 -7.43
CA PHE A 45 -18.75 14.85 -7.84
C PHE A 45 -19.33 14.04 -6.68
N LEU A 46 -20.62 13.77 -6.75
CA LEU A 46 -21.36 12.90 -5.84
C LEU A 46 -22.12 11.85 -6.65
N LEU A 47 -22.65 10.85 -5.95
CA LEU A 47 -23.57 9.87 -6.50
C LEU A 47 -24.99 10.21 -6.03
N ARG A 48 -25.95 10.24 -6.95
CA ARG A 48 -27.38 10.25 -6.62
C ARG A 48 -27.90 8.83 -6.56
N ASP A 49 -28.63 8.47 -5.51
CA ASP A 49 -29.26 7.15 -5.37
C ASP A 49 -30.63 7.05 -6.06
N ALA A 50 -31.46 6.09 -5.65
CA ALA A 50 -32.78 5.83 -6.22
C ALA A 50 -33.88 6.74 -5.63
N ASP A 51 -33.70 7.22 -4.39
CA ASP A 51 -34.63 8.08 -3.68
C ASP A 51 -34.40 9.57 -4.04
N GLY A 52 -33.18 9.90 -4.48
CA GLY A 52 -32.80 11.18 -5.07
C GLY A 52 -31.69 11.90 -4.31
N ASP A 53 -31.25 11.35 -3.18
CA ASP A 53 -30.28 11.94 -2.28
C ASP A 53 -28.86 11.87 -2.85
N LEU A 54 -28.03 12.85 -2.48
CA LEU A 54 -26.64 12.97 -2.93
C LEU A 54 -25.69 12.40 -1.88
N VAL A 55 -25.17 11.20 -2.15
CA VAL A 55 -24.23 10.47 -1.29
C VAL A 55 -22.79 10.59 -1.80
N PRO A 56 -21.78 10.63 -0.91
CA PRO A 56 -20.38 10.53 -1.30
C PRO A 56 -20.05 9.12 -1.84
N VAL A 57 -18.98 9.01 -2.61
CA VAL A 57 -18.43 7.70 -2.98
C VAL A 57 -17.91 7.02 -1.72
N SER A 58 -18.43 5.84 -1.39
CA SER A 58 -17.94 5.07 -0.23
C SER A 58 -17.81 3.58 -0.49
N SER A 59 -16.89 2.93 0.23
CA SER A 59 -16.68 1.48 0.20
C SER A 59 -17.83 0.66 0.78
N THR A 60 -18.73 1.30 1.55
CA THR A 60 -19.94 0.70 2.14
C THR A 60 -21.19 0.83 1.28
N LEU A 61 -21.10 1.35 0.04
CA LEU A 61 -22.26 1.47 -0.85
C LEU A 61 -22.89 0.09 -1.16
N PRO A 62 -24.24 -0.01 -1.17
CA PRO A 62 -24.96 -1.28 -1.26
C PRO A 62 -24.76 -1.99 -2.61
N HIS A 63 -24.63 -3.32 -2.58
CA HIS A 63 -24.28 -4.12 -3.75
C HIS A 63 -25.39 -4.15 -4.81
N GLU A 64 -24.98 -4.09 -6.08
CA GLU A 64 -25.81 -4.06 -7.30
C GLU A 64 -26.84 -2.92 -7.39
N HIS A 65 -26.74 -1.92 -6.51
CA HIS A 65 -27.54 -0.71 -6.60
C HIS A 65 -27.10 0.17 -7.77
N VAL A 66 -28.03 1.00 -8.25
CA VAL A 66 -27.86 1.91 -9.37
C VAL A 66 -27.80 3.34 -8.85
N PHE A 67 -26.78 4.08 -9.25
CA PHE A 67 -26.57 5.49 -8.92
C PHE A 67 -26.44 6.31 -10.20
N ALA A 68 -26.78 7.60 -10.14
CA ALA A 68 -26.44 8.58 -11.17
C ALA A 68 -25.24 9.43 -10.73
N LEU A 69 -24.31 9.70 -11.63
CA LEU A 69 -23.14 10.52 -11.39
C LEU A 69 -23.52 12.00 -11.50
N VAL A 70 -23.29 12.77 -10.44
CA VAL A 70 -23.60 14.21 -10.42
C VAL A 70 -22.31 15.00 -10.21
N LEU A 71 -21.85 15.68 -11.27
CA LEU A 71 -20.77 16.66 -11.18
C LEU A 71 -21.25 17.89 -10.39
N MET A 72 -20.46 18.31 -9.41
CA MET A 72 -20.69 19.56 -8.68
C MET A 72 -19.99 20.69 -9.46
N SER A 73 -20.77 21.65 -9.96
CA SER A 73 -20.22 22.87 -10.57
C SER A 73 -19.43 23.66 -9.54
N SER A 74 -18.19 24.06 -9.86
CA SER A 74 -17.46 25.03 -9.04
C SER A 74 -18.24 26.35 -8.98
N PRO A 75 -18.37 27.00 -7.81
CA PRO A 75 -19.05 28.29 -7.70
C PRO A 75 -18.33 29.45 -8.41
N GLU A 76 -17.12 29.24 -8.94
CA GLU A 76 -16.31 30.22 -9.70
C GLU A 76 -16.85 30.50 -11.12
N SER A 77 -18.17 30.67 -11.27
CA SER A 77 -18.81 31.02 -12.55
C SER A 77 -20.13 31.78 -12.36
N MET A 78 -20.11 32.80 -11.49
CA MET A 78 -21.16 33.84 -11.49
C MET A 78 -20.58 35.23 -11.76
N SER A 79 -20.94 35.76 -12.93
CA SER A 79 -20.94 37.18 -13.33
C SER A 79 -19.64 37.98 -13.21
N THR A 80 -19.05 38.29 -14.36
CA THR A 80 -19.10 39.68 -14.83
C THR A 80 -19.23 39.70 -16.35
N ALA A 81 -20.31 40.28 -16.87
CA ALA A 81 -20.47 40.52 -18.31
C ALA A 81 -20.20 42.00 -18.60
N ILE A 82 -19.19 42.29 -19.42
CA ILE A 82 -19.01 43.60 -20.07
C ILE A 82 -18.67 43.33 -21.54
N PRO A 83 -19.53 43.71 -22.50
CA PRO A 83 -19.26 43.55 -23.92
C PRO A 83 -18.64 44.81 -24.53
N MET A 84 -17.58 44.64 -25.34
CA MET A 84 -17.17 45.45 -26.52
C MET A 84 -15.71 45.11 -26.87
N ALA A 85 -15.20 45.25 -28.11
CA ALA A 85 -15.74 45.11 -29.46
C ALA A 85 -14.56 45.37 -30.43
N MET A 86 -14.58 44.77 -31.63
CA MET A 86 -13.74 45.13 -32.80
C MET A 86 -12.20 44.98 -32.70
N ASP A 87 -11.77 43.77 -33.02
CA ASP A 87 -10.95 43.40 -34.22
C ASP A 87 -10.95 44.42 -35.40
N PRO A 88 -10.11 44.29 -36.47
CA PRO A 88 -8.99 43.34 -36.69
C PRO A 88 -7.72 43.95 -37.34
N ALA A 89 -6.64 43.16 -37.49
CA ALA A 89 -5.75 43.20 -38.70
C ALA A 89 -4.68 42.07 -38.75
N GLY A 90 -4.86 41.08 -39.66
CA GLY A 90 -3.80 40.25 -40.24
C GLY A 90 -3.14 39.14 -39.38
N GLY A 91 -3.02 37.87 -39.82
CA GLY A 91 -3.63 37.17 -40.97
C GLY A 91 -2.70 36.14 -41.65
N LEU A 92 -3.25 34.95 -41.99
CA LEU A 92 -2.72 33.92 -42.93
C LEU A 92 -1.40 33.22 -42.51
N MET A 93 -1.15 31.90 -42.58
CA MET A 93 -1.86 30.61 -42.86
C MET A 93 -1.10 29.51 -42.03
N GLN A 94 -1.30 28.19 -42.02
CA GLN A 94 -2.11 27.17 -42.74
C GLN A 94 -2.37 26.02 -41.71
N GLU A 95 -3.51 25.32 -41.62
CA GLU A 95 -3.95 24.16 -42.44
C GLU A 95 -2.86 23.11 -42.82
N ALA A 96 -3.08 21.78 -42.73
CA ALA A 96 -4.23 21.00 -42.21
C ALA A 96 -3.87 19.52 -41.89
N ALA A 97 -4.73 18.89 -41.07
CA ALA A 97 -5.19 17.48 -41.05
C ALA A 97 -4.25 16.25 -41.22
N GLY A 98 -4.58 15.15 -40.49
CA GLY A 98 -4.05 13.78 -40.68
C GLY A 98 -3.59 13.13 -39.38
N SER A 99 -4.43 12.43 -38.59
CA SER A 99 -5.06 11.11 -38.83
C SER A 99 -4.08 9.94 -38.97
N GLY A 100 -4.16 8.93 -38.08
CA GLY A 100 -3.62 7.58 -38.38
C GLY A 100 -2.94 6.76 -37.26
N ASN A 101 -3.69 5.84 -36.66
CA ASN A 101 -3.27 4.49 -36.23
C ASN A 101 -2.01 4.24 -35.35
N ARG A 102 -2.31 3.85 -34.10
CA ARG A 102 -2.07 2.50 -33.53
C ARG A 102 -0.93 1.64 -34.15
N ARG A 103 -0.01 1.16 -33.30
CA ARG A 103 0.40 -0.27 -33.30
C ARG A 103 0.95 -0.72 -31.93
N ALA A 104 0.72 -1.99 -31.58
CA ALA A 104 1.09 -2.57 -30.28
C ALA A 104 2.11 -3.70 -30.44
N HIS A 105 3.22 -3.66 -29.69
CA HIS A 105 4.27 -4.68 -29.75
C HIS A 105 3.96 -5.91 -28.87
N LYS A 106 3.07 -6.78 -29.38
CA LYS A 106 2.75 -8.09 -28.78
C LYS A 106 3.88 -9.10 -29.04
N ARG A 107 4.90 -9.13 -28.18
CA ARG A 107 5.99 -10.14 -28.25
C ARG A 107 5.44 -11.54 -27.94
N ARG A 108 5.33 -12.39 -28.98
CA ARG A 108 5.05 -13.84 -28.84
C ARG A 108 6.33 -14.56 -28.38
N ARG A 109 6.19 -15.65 -27.62
CA ARG A 109 7.19 -16.74 -27.53
C ARG A 109 6.53 -18.06 -27.99
N PRO A 110 7.31 -19.07 -28.43
CA PRO A 110 6.77 -20.19 -29.21
C PRO A 110 6.03 -21.24 -28.36
N LEU A 111 5.16 -22.00 -29.03
CA LEU A 111 4.77 -23.33 -28.58
C LEU A 111 5.91 -24.31 -28.86
N HIS A 112 6.07 -25.31 -27.99
CA HIS A 112 6.61 -26.62 -28.36
C HIS A 112 5.74 -27.70 -27.70
N SER A 113 5.43 -28.73 -28.48
CA SER A 113 4.90 -30.03 -28.02
C SER A 113 5.99 -31.07 -28.29
N PRO A 114 6.10 -32.12 -27.46
CA PRO A 114 5.51 -33.43 -27.79
C PRO A 114 4.45 -33.83 -26.73
N VAL A 115 3.33 -34.49 -27.05
CA VAL A 115 3.10 -35.73 -27.84
C VAL A 115 3.46 -37.01 -27.07
N ASP A 116 2.38 -37.63 -26.59
CA ASP A 116 2.08 -39.04 -26.33
C ASP A 116 2.90 -39.90 -25.35
N GLY A 117 2.14 -40.58 -24.48
CA GLY A 117 2.55 -41.60 -23.52
C GLY A 117 1.30 -42.07 -22.76
N ALA A 118 0.65 -43.14 -23.23
CA ALA A 118 -0.73 -43.47 -22.87
C ALA A 118 -0.87 -44.66 -21.91
N ALA A 119 -1.97 -44.65 -21.14
CA ALA A 119 -2.57 -45.80 -20.45
C ALA A 119 -1.75 -46.36 -19.24
N THR A 120 -2.28 -47.14 -18.28
CA THR A 120 -3.64 -47.69 -18.04
C THR A 120 -3.83 -48.03 -16.54
N HIS A 121 -5.03 -48.49 -16.14
CA HIS A 121 -5.34 -49.24 -14.89
C HIS A 121 -5.23 -48.47 -13.55
N LEU A 122 -5.94 -48.83 -12.47
CA LEU A 122 -7.26 -49.48 -12.30
C LEU A 122 -7.80 -49.12 -10.89
N TYR A 123 -9.05 -49.47 -10.58
CA TYR A 123 -9.65 -49.30 -9.24
C TYR A 123 -8.81 -49.93 -8.11
N HIS A 124 -8.87 -49.32 -6.92
CA HIS A 124 -8.92 -50.06 -5.66
C HIS A 124 -9.83 -49.33 -4.65
N THR A 125 -10.88 -50.01 -4.21
CA THR A 125 -11.71 -49.60 -3.07
C THR A 125 -11.15 -50.20 -1.79
N ASN A 126 -11.07 -49.42 -0.71
CA ASN A 126 -11.00 -49.92 0.67
C ASN A 126 -11.53 -48.78 1.58
N THR A 127 -12.74 -48.92 2.13
CA THR A 127 -13.13 -49.64 3.36
C THR A 127 -12.80 -48.86 4.64
N GLU A 128 -13.79 -48.79 5.52
CA GLU A 128 -13.72 -48.02 6.76
C GLU A 128 -12.84 -48.74 7.79
N ALA A 129 -11.86 -48.04 8.36
CA ALA A 129 -11.10 -48.49 9.51
C ALA A 129 -11.37 -47.54 10.68
N LEU A 130 -12.25 -47.96 11.61
CA LEU A 130 -12.59 -47.21 12.81
C LEU A 130 -11.42 -47.25 13.80
N MET A 131 -10.40 -46.41 13.59
CA MET A 131 -9.28 -46.28 14.51
C MET A 131 -9.47 -45.10 15.45
N THR A 132 -9.50 -45.39 16.76
CA THR A 132 -9.65 -44.41 17.83
C THR A 132 -8.51 -43.40 17.77
N ALA A 133 -8.85 -42.15 17.40
CA ALA A 133 -7.87 -41.07 17.34
C ALA A 133 -7.41 -40.68 18.76
N VAL A 134 -6.32 -41.30 19.21
CA VAL A 134 -5.54 -40.78 20.34
C VAL A 134 -5.16 -39.35 19.99
N PRO A 135 -5.44 -38.35 20.86
CA PRO A 135 -5.10 -36.97 20.58
C PRO A 135 -3.58 -36.81 20.57
N SER A 136 -2.99 -36.89 19.38
CA SER A 136 -1.58 -36.59 19.17
C SER A 136 -1.34 -35.14 19.60
N ARG A 137 -0.38 -34.96 20.51
CA ARG A 137 0.06 -33.62 20.92
C ARG A 137 0.40 -32.82 19.64
N PRO A 138 0.02 -31.53 19.56
CA PRO A 138 0.40 -30.71 18.42
C PRO A 138 1.92 -30.78 18.26
N VAL A 139 2.38 -31.20 17.09
CA VAL A 139 3.81 -31.20 16.78
C VAL A 139 4.24 -29.74 16.70
N ASP A 140 5.16 -29.33 17.58
CA ASP A 140 5.78 -28.00 17.57
C ASP A 140 6.57 -27.78 16.28
N ARG A 141 5.85 -27.35 15.25
CA ARG A 141 6.42 -26.93 13.98
C ARG A 141 7.08 -25.58 14.22
N ALA A 142 8.41 -25.58 14.22
CA ALA A 142 9.22 -24.37 14.34
C ALA A 142 8.64 -23.23 13.46
N PRO A 143 8.47 -22.03 14.03
CA PRO A 143 7.70 -20.97 13.39
C PRO A 143 8.34 -20.53 12.08
N SER A 144 7.54 -20.46 11.01
CA SER A 144 8.06 -20.03 9.72
C SER A 144 8.56 -18.58 9.79
N ILE A 145 9.69 -18.30 9.14
CA ILE A 145 10.26 -16.95 9.02
C ILE A 145 9.21 -15.96 8.48
N THR A 146 8.33 -16.41 7.59
CA THR A 146 7.17 -15.66 7.09
C THR A 146 6.21 -15.21 8.19
N HIS A 147 5.89 -16.10 9.14
CA HIS A 147 5.01 -15.77 10.28
C HIS A 147 5.70 -14.82 11.26
N LEU A 148 6.97 -15.08 11.60
CA LEU A 148 7.77 -14.20 12.47
C LEU A 148 7.86 -12.77 11.91
N ILE A 149 8.20 -12.62 10.63
CA ILE A 149 8.24 -11.32 9.93
C ILE A 149 6.86 -10.64 9.93
N THR A 150 5.77 -11.39 9.73
CA THR A 150 4.42 -10.82 9.70
C THR A 150 4.05 -10.23 11.07
N GLN A 151 4.19 -11.02 12.14
CA GLN A 151 3.92 -10.60 13.51
C GLN A 151 4.83 -9.44 13.97
N PHE A 152 6.11 -9.47 13.60
CA PHE A 152 7.04 -8.38 13.85
C PHE A 152 6.59 -7.06 13.20
N VAL A 153 6.15 -7.08 11.94
CA VAL A 153 5.63 -5.89 11.23
C VAL A 153 4.36 -5.39 11.90
N GLU A 154 3.45 -6.29 12.29
CA GLU A 154 2.19 -5.94 12.96
C GLU A 154 2.44 -5.33 14.35
N THR A 155 3.43 -5.83 15.09
CA THR A 155 3.84 -5.31 16.41
C THR A 155 4.37 -3.88 16.29
N PHE A 156 5.48 -3.70 15.57
CA PHE A 156 6.30 -2.48 15.65
C PHE A 156 5.93 -1.34 14.69
N THR A 157 4.92 -1.53 13.84
CA THR A 157 4.59 -0.54 12.80
C THR A 157 3.09 -0.34 12.61
N ARG A 158 2.69 0.84 12.15
CA ARG A 158 1.30 1.21 11.81
C ARG A 158 1.22 1.66 10.36
N ALA A 159 0.09 1.40 9.69
CA ALA A 159 -0.14 1.96 8.35
C ALA A 159 -0.23 3.49 8.42
N ILE A 160 0.21 4.16 7.35
CA ILE A 160 0.02 5.61 7.14
C ILE A 160 -0.83 5.84 5.89
N PRO A 161 -1.56 6.96 5.78
CA PRO A 161 -2.34 7.25 4.59
C PRO A 161 -1.44 7.61 3.39
N ASN A 162 -2.02 7.56 2.19
CA ASN A 162 -1.28 7.72 0.93
C ASN A 162 -0.73 9.14 0.68
N ASP A 163 -1.17 10.13 1.42
CA ASP A 163 -0.70 11.52 1.38
C ASP A 163 0.45 11.80 2.37
N ASP A 164 0.67 10.92 3.35
CA ASP A 164 1.79 11.03 4.30
C ASP A 164 3.14 10.82 3.59
N ASN A 165 3.71 11.94 3.18
CA ASN A 165 5.00 12.04 2.51
C ASN A 165 6.16 12.27 3.48
N ILE A 166 5.98 12.02 4.79
CA ILE A 166 7.01 12.19 5.82
C ILE A 166 7.25 10.91 6.65
N ASN A 167 6.23 10.30 7.28
CA ASN A 167 6.44 9.40 8.43
C ASN A 167 6.74 7.91 8.13
N PHE A 168 6.99 7.52 6.89
CA PHE A 168 7.31 6.12 6.55
C PHE A 168 8.67 5.65 7.10
N ILE A 169 8.82 4.33 7.16
CA ILE A 169 10.09 3.66 7.46
C ILE A 169 10.95 3.53 6.18
N PRO A 170 12.27 3.79 6.22
CA PRO A 170 13.15 3.59 5.06
C PRO A 170 13.32 2.11 4.70
N ASN A 171 13.56 1.84 3.41
CA ASN A 171 13.90 0.49 2.93
C ASN A 171 15.33 0.06 3.30
N THR A 172 16.26 1.01 3.36
CA THR A 172 17.72 0.80 3.46
C THR A 172 18.33 1.74 4.51
N GLY A 173 19.53 1.41 5.01
CA GLY A 173 20.21 2.16 6.08
C GLY A 173 19.97 1.60 7.49
N PRO A 174 20.50 2.26 8.54
CA PRO A 174 20.40 1.79 9.92
C PRO A 174 18.94 1.72 10.39
N PHE A 175 18.13 2.74 10.11
CA PHE A 175 16.73 2.82 10.53
C PHE A 175 15.74 2.02 9.66
N ALA A 176 16.22 1.05 8.88
CA ALA A 176 15.37 0.23 8.03
C ALA A 176 14.69 -0.89 8.81
N LEU A 177 13.49 -1.30 8.36
CA LEU A 177 12.70 -2.33 9.05
C LEU A 177 13.38 -3.71 9.10
N TYR A 178 14.22 -4.01 8.09
CA TYR A 178 15.08 -5.19 8.08
C TYR A 178 16.20 -5.12 9.13
N SER A 179 16.81 -3.95 9.31
CA SER A 179 17.88 -3.72 10.29
C SER A 179 17.37 -3.95 11.72
N LEU A 180 16.17 -3.42 12.03
CA LEU A 180 15.48 -3.67 13.30
C LEU A 180 15.14 -5.16 13.51
N TYR A 181 14.73 -5.88 12.45
CA TYR A 181 14.42 -7.31 12.54
C TYR A 181 15.68 -8.11 12.92
N CYS A 182 16.81 -7.80 12.28
CA CYS A 182 18.08 -8.47 12.53
C CYS A 182 18.73 -8.09 13.87
N SER A 183 18.40 -6.94 14.48
CA SER A 183 18.85 -6.62 15.84
C SER A 183 17.99 -7.26 16.93
N LEU A 184 16.66 -7.28 16.75
CA LEU A 184 15.71 -7.82 17.75
C LEU A 184 15.64 -9.35 17.80
N ILE A 185 16.08 -10.05 16.76
CA ILE A 185 16.05 -11.52 16.69
C ILE A 185 17.49 -12.05 16.65
N PRO A 186 18.01 -12.64 17.75
CA PRO A 186 19.42 -12.99 17.86
C PRO A 186 19.82 -14.24 17.06
N GLN A 187 18.89 -15.14 16.74
CA GLN A 187 19.20 -16.37 16.00
C GLN A 187 19.10 -16.14 14.48
N GLU A 188 20.23 -16.15 13.77
CA GLU A 188 20.29 -16.00 12.30
C GLU A 188 19.46 -17.05 11.53
N THR A 189 19.18 -18.20 12.13
CA THR A 189 18.27 -19.23 11.59
C THR A 189 16.85 -18.72 11.33
N HIS A 190 16.43 -17.66 12.02
CA HIS A 190 15.15 -16.99 11.82
C HIS A 190 15.25 -15.73 10.93
N HIS A 191 16.43 -15.41 10.40
CA HIS A 191 16.63 -14.31 9.47
C HIS A 191 16.27 -14.72 8.03
N PRO A 192 15.59 -13.86 7.25
CA PRO A 192 15.40 -14.13 5.84
C PRO A 192 16.74 -13.96 5.10
N LYS A 193 16.98 -14.81 4.09
CA LYS A 193 18.25 -14.91 3.31
C LYS A 193 18.78 -13.62 2.65
N SER A 194 18.06 -12.50 2.77
CA SER A 194 18.50 -11.14 2.45
C SER A 194 17.42 -10.13 2.84
N GLN A 195 17.80 -8.85 2.95
CA GLN A 195 16.90 -7.70 2.94
C GLN A 195 15.88 -7.75 1.78
N ASN A 196 16.31 -8.20 0.59
CA ASN A 196 15.43 -8.39 -0.57
C ASN A 196 14.44 -9.56 -0.40
N ALA A 197 14.69 -10.52 0.48
CA ALA A 197 13.72 -11.55 0.87
C ALA A 197 12.77 -11.02 1.95
N PHE A 198 13.28 -10.29 2.95
CA PHE A 198 12.45 -9.60 3.96
C PHE A 198 11.37 -8.74 3.31
N TYR A 199 11.76 -7.80 2.44
CA TYR A 199 10.80 -6.90 1.78
C TYR A 199 9.90 -7.57 0.73
N LYS A 200 10.23 -8.80 0.26
CA LYS A 200 9.28 -9.61 -0.52
C LYS A 200 8.17 -10.17 0.37
N ILE A 201 8.52 -10.67 1.56
CA ILE A 201 7.58 -11.24 2.53
C ILE A 201 6.64 -10.14 3.06
N THR A 202 7.18 -9.01 3.55
CA THR A 202 6.33 -7.89 4.04
C THR A 202 5.42 -7.33 2.93
N SER A 203 5.88 -7.38 1.67
CA SER A 203 5.09 -7.02 0.48
C SER A 203 3.97 -7.99 0.10
N THR A 204 3.96 -9.24 0.60
CA THR A 204 2.89 -10.22 0.32
C THR A 204 1.81 -10.27 1.39
N HIS A 205 2.10 -9.81 2.61
CA HIS A 205 1.14 -9.81 3.73
C HIS A 205 0.25 -8.57 3.83
N GLY A 206 0.40 -7.58 2.93
CA GLY A 206 -0.54 -6.47 2.83
C GLY A 206 -0.57 -5.85 1.44
N ARG A 207 -1.71 -5.22 1.08
CA ARG A 207 -1.81 -4.30 -0.06
C ARG A 207 -1.09 -2.98 0.25
N VAL A 208 0.22 -3.05 0.46
CA VAL A 208 1.03 -1.86 0.74
C VAL A 208 1.28 -1.16 -0.59
N GLU A 209 0.52 -0.09 -0.85
CA GLU A 209 0.84 0.84 -1.94
C GLU A 209 2.25 1.42 -1.72
N ARG A 210 2.97 1.68 -2.82
CA ARG A 210 4.40 2.04 -2.75
C ARG A 210 4.67 3.34 -3.48
N GLN A 211 5.25 4.30 -2.77
CA GLN A 211 5.58 5.61 -3.33
C GLN A 211 7.06 5.73 -3.72
N ARG A 212 7.33 5.97 -5.00
CA ARG A 212 8.67 6.29 -5.51
C ARG A 212 9.00 7.77 -5.32
N VAL A 213 9.24 8.16 -4.08
CA VAL A 213 9.57 9.55 -3.68
C VAL A 213 10.88 9.54 -2.87
N ILE A 214 11.67 10.62 -2.96
CA ILE A 214 12.91 10.80 -2.20
C ILE A 214 12.56 11.14 -0.74
N ARG A 215 13.24 10.48 0.21
CA ARG A 215 12.92 10.54 1.63
C ARG A 215 14.04 11.20 2.43
N TYR A 216 13.70 11.86 3.52
CA TYR A 216 14.62 12.64 4.34
C TYR A 216 14.38 12.33 5.81
N TYR A 217 15.46 12.07 6.55
CA TYR A 217 15.41 11.80 7.99
C TYR A 217 16.52 12.56 8.69
N GLN A 218 16.23 13.04 9.89
CA GLN A 218 17.18 13.54 10.87
C GLN A 218 17.45 12.42 11.88
N PHE A 219 18.69 12.28 12.31
CA PHE A 219 19.05 11.35 13.38
C PHE A 219 20.17 11.92 14.25
N ALA A 220 20.15 11.57 15.53
CA ALA A 220 21.24 11.89 16.44
C ALA A 220 22.32 10.79 16.30
N GLN A 221 23.57 11.18 16.04
CA GLN A 221 24.71 10.30 16.23
C GLN A 221 25.44 10.72 17.51
N SER A 222 25.55 9.78 18.46
CA SER A 222 26.34 10.00 19.67
C SER A 222 27.83 10.02 19.31
N ILE A 223 28.46 11.18 19.40
CA ILE A 223 29.91 11.37 19.28
C ILE A 223 30.46 11.59 20.70
N ALA A 224 31.76 11.37 20.90
CA ALA A 224 32.39 11.41 22.23
C ALA A 224 32.17 12.75 22.99
N ASP A 225 32.10 13.87 22.27
CA ASP A 225 31.93 15.22 22.82
C ASP A 225 30.49 15.77 22.70
N GLY A 226 29.52 14.97 22.20
CA GLY A 226 28.12 15.41 22.09
C GLY A 226 27.28 14.66 21.06
N ALA A 227 25.99 14.97 21.01
CA ALA A 227 25.07 14.46 20.00
C ALA A 227 25.10 15.35 18.75
N ASP A 228 25.73 14.88 17.67
CA ASP A 228 25.64 15.51 16.35
C ASP A 228 24.31 15.13 15.67
N VAL A 229 23.73 16.05 14.91
CA VAL A 229 22.36 15.93 14.38
C VAL A 229 22.40 15.86 12.86
N GLN A 230 22.73 14.67 12.37
CA GLN A 230 22.89 14.38 10.96
C GLN A 230 21.56 14.28 10.22
N CYS A 231 21.62 14.51 8.91
CA CYS A 231 20.50 14.40 7.99
C CYS A 231 20.87 13.46 6.84
N ALA A 232 19.97 12.54 6.48
CA ALA A 232 20.19 11.60 5.38
C ALA A 232 19.03 11.63 4.36
N MET A 233 19.40 11.63 3.08
CA MET A 233 18.50 11.55 1.94
C MET A 233 18.53 10.15 1.34
N TYR A 234 17.43 9.41 1.44
CA TYR A 234 17.28 8.09 0.84
C TYR A 234 16.48 8.16 -0.46
N LYS A 235 17.08 7.66 -1.55
CA LYS A 235 16.42 7.52 -2.85
C LYS A 235 15.51 6.27 -2.84
N PRO A 236 14.39 6.26 -3.58
CA PRO A 236 13.45 5.13 -3.59
C PRO A 236 13.98 3.96 -4.41
N GLU A 237 14.73 3.06 -3.78
CA GLU A 237 15.32 1.90 -4.43
C GLU A 237 14.32 0.74 -4.66
N GLY A 238 14.54 0.01 -5.76
CA GLY A 238 13.78 -1.18 -6.14
C GLY A 238 12.28 -0.94 -6.34
N LYS A 239 11.46 -1.52 -5.46
CA LYS A 239 9.99 -1.47 -5.55
C LYS A 239 9.36 -0.27 -4.84
N GLY A 240 10.12 0.47 -4.02
CA GLY A 240 9.60 1.55 -3.16
C GLY A 240 9.30 1.08 -1.72
N PRO A 241 9.09 2.02 -0.78
CA PRO A 241 8.95 1.75 0.65
C PRO A 241 7.58 1.17 1.00
N LEU A 242 7.51 0.60 2.21
CA LEU A 242 6.23 0.30 2.85
C LEU A 242 5.60 1.62 3.33
N LEU A 243 4.31 1.86 3.03
CA LEU A 243 3.55 2.95 3.65
C LEU A 243 3.14 2.56 5.08
N ARG A 244 4.15 2.51 5.96
CA ARG A 244 4.02 2.25 7.39
C ARG A 244 5.02 3.09 8.17
N ARG A 245 4.59 3.61 9.32
CA ARG A 245 5.42 4.30 10.33
C ARG A 245 5.77 3.35 11.47
N TYR A 246 6.81 3.65 12.25
CA TYR A 246 7.02 3.00 13.54
C TYR A 246 5.91 3.37 14.54
N VAL A 247 5.62 2.47 15.48
CA VAL A 247 4.77 2.74 16.66
C VAL A 247 5.43 3.81 17.51
N GLN A 248 4.66 4.78 18.00
CA GLN A 248 5.19 5.85 18.84
C GLN A 248 5.09 5.48 20.32
N VAL A 249 6.27 5.30 20.94
CA VAL A 249 6.48 4.88 22.34
C VAL A 249 5.65 5.70 23.34
N ASN A 250 5.38 6.97 23.04
CA ASN A 250 4.69 7.91 23.94
C ASN A 250 3.21 8.19 23.57
N HIS A 251 2.66 7.56 22.52
CA HIS A 251 1.33 7.92 21.98
C HIS A 251 0.41 6.75 21.60
N ASP A 252 0.96 5.60 21.19
CA ASP A 252 0.17 4.39 20.96
C ASP A 252 0.01 3.60 22.29
N LEU A 253 -0.93 2.63 22.34
CA LEU A 253 -1.03 1.65 23.45
C LEU A 253 0.36 1.07 23.77
N SER A 254 0.68 0.91 25.05
CA SER A 254 2.08 0.88 25.50
C SER A 254 2.91 -0.15 24.72
N THR A 255 4.12 0.24 24.31
CA THR A 255 4.95 -0.65 23.48
C THR A 255 5.25 -1.95 24.21
N ASP A 256 5.33 -1.90 25.54
CA ASP A 256 5.29 -3.05 26.45
C ASP A 256 4.12 -4.00 26.22
N GLU A 257 2.87 -3.54 26.21
CA GLU A 257 1.69 -4.39 25.95
C GLU A 257 1.78 -5.04 24.57
N LEU A 258 2.15 -4.26 23.55
CA LEU A 258 2.27 -4.74 22.17
C LEU A 258 3.35 -5.82 22.02
N VAL A 259 4.50 -5.65 22.67
CA VAL A 259 5.61 -6.62 22.65
C VAL A 259 5.28 -7.85 23.50
N ARG A 260 4.69 -7.68 24.69
CA ARG A 260 4.27 -8.81 25.56
C ARG A 260 3.16 -9.65 24.93
N ALA A 261 2.31 -9.06 24.08
CA ALA A 261 1.29 -9.76 23.31
C ALA A 261 1.78 -10.32 21.96
N ALA A 262 3.02 -10.01 21.54
CA ALA A 262 3.52 -10.40 20.24
C ALA A 262 3.97 -11.87 20.21
N THR A 263 3.27 -12.71 19.45
CA THR A 263 3.53 -14.17 19.37
C THR A 263 4.99 -14.52 19.06
N PHE A 264 5.71 -13.68 18.30
CA PHE A 264 7.12 -13.94 17.96
C PHE A 264 8.06 -13.88 19.19
N VAL A 265 7.70 -13.13 20.25
CA VAL A 265 8.50 -13.01 21.48
C VAL A 265 8.46 -14.32 22.26
N THR A 266 7.26 -14.87 22.47
CA THR A 266 7.06 -16.19 23.10
C THR A 266 7.62 -17.33 22.26
N LEU A 267 7.47 -17.26 20.93
CA LEU A 267 7.96 -18.28 19.99
C LEU A 267 9.50 -18.36 19.88
N LEU A 268 10.22 -17.33 20.32
CA LEU A 268 11.68 -17.22 20.22
C LEU A 268 12.37 -17.12 21.60
N ASP A 269 11.60 -17.28 22.68
CA ASP A 269 12.03 -17.18 24.09
C ASP A 269 12.81 -15.88 24.40
N LEU A 270 12.26 -14.75 23.93
CA LEU A 270 12.85 -13.42 24.11
C LEU A 270 12.28 -12.71 25.35
N ASP A 271 13.13 -12.05 26.14
CA ASP A 271 12.66 -11.13 27.19
C ASP A 271 11.91 -9.94 26.55
N PRO A 272 10.61 -9.73 26.86
CA PRO A 272 9.86 -8.58 26.36
C PRO A 272 10.50 -7.24 26.74
N SER A 273 11.13 -7.17 27.92
CA SER A 273 11.75 -5.95 28.46
C SER A 273 12.96 -5.53 27.62
N HIS A 274 13.83 -6.48 27.28
CA HIS A 274 14.96 -6.28 26.38
C HIS A 274 14.51 -5.92 24.96
N VAL A 275 13.49 -6.59 24.43
CA VAL A 275 12.91 -6.30 23.09
C VAL A 275 12.33 -4.88 23.04
N VAL A 276 11.60 -4.46 24.07
CA VAL A 276 11.13 -3.06 24.22
C VAL A 276 12.31 -2.09 24.29
N SER A 277 13.30 -2.35 25.15
CA SER A 277 14.44 -1.45 25.33
C SER A 277 15.26 -1.26 24.05
N GLN A 278 15.51 -2.34 23.29
CA GLN A 278 16.17 -2.25 22.00
C GLN A 278 15.34 -1.47 20.98
N TYR A 279 14.03 -1.73 20.90
CA TYR A 279 13.14 -1.01 20.00
C TYR A 279 13.08 0.48 20.30
N GLN A 280 12.92 0.85 21.58
CA GLN A 280 12.91 2.23 22.04
C GLN A 280 14.22 2.94 21.68
N ALA A 281 15.37 2.32 21.92
CA ALA A 281 16.68 2.87 21.52
C ALA A 281 16.78 3.06 20.00
N PHE A 282 16.29 2.11 19.19
CA PHE A 282 16.31 2.18 17.73
C PHE A 282 15.43 3.33 17.18
N VAL A 283 14.23 3.54 17.72
CA VAL A 283 13.30 4.57 17.21
C VAL A 283 13.50 5.95 17.82
N ARG A 284 14.09 6.08 19.01
CA ARG A 284 14.37 7.37 19.67
C ARG A 284 15.15 8.31 18.78
N ASP A 285 16.16 7.79 18.10
CA ASP A 285 17.11 8.58 17.31
C ASP A 285 16.68 8.69 15.83
N PHE A 286 15.45 8.28 15.49
CA PHE A 286 14.88 8.32 14.14
C PHE A 286 13.77 9.37 14.01
N LEU A 287 14.06 10.50 13.37
CA LEU A 287 13.07 11.56 13.11
C LEU A 287 12.86 11.76 11.60
N PRO A 288 11.73 11.31 11.02
CA PRO A 288 11.37 11.67 9.66
C PRO A 288 11.11 13.16 9.50
N ILE A 289 11.63 13.77 8.42
CA ILE A 289 11.54 15.22 8.19
C ILE A 289 11.07 15.54 6.76
N SER A 290 10.53 16.74 6.58
CA SER A 290 10.17 17.23 5.25
C SER A 290 11.41 17.63 4.44
N LYS A 291 11.28 17.67 3.10
CA LYS A 291 12.33 18.18 2.20
C LYS A 291 12.79 19.59 2.59
N ALA A 292 11.87 20.46 3.03
CA ALA A 292 12.20 21.83 3.41
C ALA A 292 13.14 21.87 4.64
N VAL A 293 12.85 21.06 5.68
CA VAL A 293 13.70 20.95 6.87
C VAL A 293 15.09 20.40 6.49
N PHE A 294 15.15 19.42 5.59
CA PHE A 294 16.42 18.89 5.10
C PHE A 294 17.23 19.94 4.33
N GLN A 295 16.59 20.75 3.47
CA GLN A 295 17.27 21.80 2.71
C GLN A 295 17.82 22.91 3.60
N VAL A 296 17.09 23.32 4.65
CA VAL A 296 17.55 24.35 5.62
C VAL A 296 18.75 23.87 6.46
N ARG A 297 18.90 22.55 6.67
CA ARG A 297 20.02 21.95 7.41
C ARG A 297 21.23 21.57 6.54
N HIS A 298 21.19 21.85 5.25
CA HIS A 298 22.25 21.53 4.28
C HIS A 298 22.74 22.75 3.48
N GLN A 299 22.51 23.95 4.03
CA GLN A 299 23.05 25.23 3.56
C GLN A 299 24.10 25.73 4.56
#